data_AF-A0A0L8HEZ9-F1
#
_entry.id   AF-A0A0L8HEZ9-F1
#
_cell.length_a   1.000
_cell.length_b   1.000
_cell.length_c   1.000
_cell.angle_alpha   90.00
_cell.angle_beta   90.00
_cell.angle_gamma   90.00
#
_symmetry.space_group_name_H-M   'P 1'
#
loop_
_entity.id
_entity.type
_entity.pdbx_description
1 polymer ?
#
loop_
_entity_poly.entity_id
_entity_poly.type
_entity_poly.pdbx_seq_one_letter_code
_entity_poly.pdbx_strand_id
1 'polypeptide(L)'
;FATRLCLLNGNWSPRDGSDGNITKGWTNFSECFDRSGEVPTFVREHMQTWRIIYNVGYSTSLFSLLVAIFIMIYFRKLHNHRNTIHNNLFISFILRATVCLLRDNLFIQGVAFESDLVKNEDGHFYFNENITHWQCKLFYTFFYYSLLANYTWILVEGLYIHALLFWSVFNKKHNFYCYISFGWLSPFFFLVPWIIVRIVYENYFCWNTHPTSSYWIFRSAIMASII
;
A
#
# COMPACT_ATOMS: atom_id res chain seq x y z
N PHE A 1 -18.76 -27.59 0.68
CA PHE A 1 -19.67 -28.26 -0.29
C PHE A 1 -21.10 -28.19 0.26
N ALA A 2 -22.14 -28.31 -0.57
CA ALA A 2 -23.52 -28.26 -0.09
C ALA A 2 -24.09 -29.67 -0.02
N THR A 3 -24.79 -30.02 1.06
CA THR A 3 -25.42 -31.34 1.22
C THR A 3 -26.93 -31.23 1.28
N ARG A 4 -27.62 -32.18 0.63
CA ARG A 4 -29.08 -32.26 0.57
C ARG A 4 -29.53 -33.71 0.73
N LEU A 5 -30.59 -33.94 1.49
CA LEU A 5 -31.07 -35.28 1.79
C LEU A 5 -32.38 -35.57 1.03
N CYS A 6 -32.39 -36.67 0.29
CA CYS A 6 -33.56 -37.15 -0.44
C CYS A 6 -34.29 -38.22 0.39
N LEU A 7 -35.60 -38.10 0.52
CA LEU A 7 -36.46 -39.04 1.22
C LEU A 7 -36.89 -40.17 0.27
N LEU A 8 -37.30 -41.31 0.83
CA LEU A 8 -37.75 -42.49 0.07
C LEU A 8 -39.00 -42.22 -0.80
N ASN A 9 -39.77 -41.18 -0.48
CA ASN A 9 -40.93 -40.72 -1.25
C ASN A 9 -40.54 -39.87 -2.49
N GLY A 10 -39.24 -39.65 -2.74
CA GLY A 10 -38.75 -38.83 -3.86
C GLY A 10 -38.75 -37.32 -3.58
N ASN A 11 -39.12 -36.89 -2.38
CA ASN A 11 -39.10 -35.49 -1.98
C ASN A 11 -37.84 -35.13 -1.18
N TRP A 12 -37.51 -33.84 -1.14
CA TRP A 12 -36.39 -33.32 -0.37
C TRP A 12 -36.74 -33.15 1.10
N SER A 13 -35.83 -33.53 2.00
CA SER A 13 -36.03 -33.45 3.45
C SER A 13 -36.32 -32.02 3.92
N PRO A 14 -37.35 -31.77 4.75
CA PRO A 14 -37.60 -30.47 5.37
C PRO A 14 -36.57 -30.18 6.48
N ARG A 15 -36.45 -28.91 6.90
CA ARG A 15 -35.46 -28.46 7.89
C ARG A 15 -35.68 -29.08 9.27
N ASP A 16 -36.93 -29.22 9.69
CA ASP A 16 -37.30 -29.61 11.06
C ASP A 16 -37.80 -31.06 11.17
N GLY A 17 -37.62 -31.88 10.12
CA GLY A 17 -38.09 -33.28 10.10
C GLY A 17 -39.61 -33.44 10.17
N SER A 18 -40.37 -32.35 10.16
CA SER A 18 -41.84 -32.36 10.16
C SER A 18 -42.38 -32.58 8.75
N ASP A 19 -43.25 -33.58 8.59
CA ASP A 19 -44.08 -33.86 7.40
C ASP A 19 -45.18 -32.78 7.18
N GLY A 20 -44.80 -31.50 7.29
CA GLY A 20 -45.66 -30.38 6.95
C GLY A 20 -45.35 -29.91 5.53
N ASN A 21 -46.39 -29.50 4.79
CA ASN A 21 -46.39 -28.95 3.43
C ASN A 21 -45.38 -27.80 3.22
N ILE A 22 -44.09 -28.09 3.21
CA ILE A 22 -43.02 -27.15 2.91
C ILE A 22 -42.53 -27.51 1.51
N THR A 23 -43.00 -26.76 0.52
CA THR A 23 -42.66 -26.91 -0.91
C THR A 23 -41.18 -26.66 -1.21
N LYS A 24 -40.39 -26.25 -0.21
CA LYS A 24 -38.97 -25.95 -0.31
C LYS A 24 -38.17 -26.88 0.61
N GLY A 25 -37.66 -27.99 0.06
CA GLY A 25 -36.77 -28.89 0.81
C GLY A 25 -35.48 -28.20 1.27
N TRP A 26 -34.97 -28.61 2.42
CA TRP A 26 -33.80 -28.03 3.07
C TRP A 26 -32.48 -28.47 2.42
N THR A 27 -31.50 -27.56 2.44
CA THR A 27 -30.12 -27.80 1.97
C THR A 27 -29.16 -27.22 2.99
N ASN A 28 -28.14 -27.99 3.37
CA ASN A 28 -27.07 -27.53 4.24
C ASN A 28 -25.98 -26.83 3.43
N PHE A 29 -25.83 -25.53 3.66
CA PHE A 29 -24.76 -24.71 3.06
C PHE A 29 -23.61 -24.41 4.03
N SER A 30 -23.59 -25.02 5.22
CA SER A 30 -22.62 -24.66 6.27
C SER A 30 -21.16 -24.86 5.83
N GLU A 31 -20.88 -25.86 5.00
CA GLU A 31 -19.56 -26.10 4.42
C GLU A 31 -19.33 -25.34 3.10
N CYS A 32 -20.32 -24.61 2.58
CA CYS A 32 -20.14 -23.63 1.50
C CYS A 32 -19.74 -22.26 2.05
N PHE A 33 -20.20 -21.93 3.26
CA PHE A 33 -19.75 -20.74 3.97
C PHE A 33 -18.41 -21.02 4.64
N ASP A 34 -17.35 -20.87 3.87
CA ASP A 34 -16.01 -20.77 4.43
C ASP A 34 -15.93 -19.48 5.27
N ARG A 35 -15.79 -19.61 6.58
CA ARG A 35 -15.61 -18.47 7.51
C ARG A 35 -14.23 -17.81 7.34
N SER A 36 -13.42 -18.26 6.38
CA SER A 36 -12.11 -17.71 6.06
C SER A 36 -12.09 -16.22 5.69
N GLY A 37 -13.25 -15.60 5.40
CA GLY A 37 -13.39 -14.17 5.15
C GLY A 37 -13.66 -13.31 6.40
N GLU A 38 -13.93 -13.89 7.57
CA GLU A 38 -14.15 -13.11 8.78
C GLU A 38 -12.81 -12.66 9.38
N VAL A 39 -12.53 -11.36 9.26
CA VAL A 39 -11.37 -10.73 9.90
C VAL A 39 -11.41 -11.06 11.40
N PRO A 40 -10.32 -11.63 11.98
CA PRO A 40 -10.28 -11.99 13.39
C PRO A 40 -10.71 -10.81 14.26
N THR A 41 -11.56 -11.05 15.25
CA THR A 41 -12.11 -10.01 16.14
C THR A 41 -11.02 -9.15 16.76
N PHE A 42 -9.91 -9.79 17.16
CA PHE A 42 -8.70 -9.11 17.64
C PHE A 42 -8.16 -8.05 16.67
N VAL A 43 -8.07 -8.38 15.37
CA VAL A 43 -7.57 -7.45 14.35
C VAL A 43 -8.54 -6.27 14.19
N ARG A 44 -9.85 -6.53 14.18
CA ARG A 44 -10.87 -5.49 14.03
C ARG A 44 -10.86 -4.48 15.18
N GLU A 45 -10.67 -4.94 16.41
CA GLU A 45 -10.59 -4.06 17.59
C GLU A 45 -9.30 -3.23 17.62
N HIS A 46 -8.16 -3.83 17.27
CA HIS A 46 -6.86 -3.14 17.35
C HIS A 46 -6.55 -2.27 16.12
N MET A 47 -7.22 -2.51 14.99
CA MET A 47 -7.00 -1.76 13.75
C MET A 47 -7.22 -0.25 13.92
N GLN A 48 -8.23 0.15 14.69
CA GLN A 48 -8.50 1.57 14.96
C GLN A 48 -7.39 2.21 15.81
N THR A 49 -6.91 1.51 16.83
CA THR A 49 -5.81 1.98 17.69
C THR A 49 -4.52 2.14 16.90
N TRP A 50 -4.15 1.14 16.08
CA TRP A 50 -2.99 1.25 15.20
C TRP A 50 -3.13 2.41 14.22
N ARG A 51 -4.35 2.63 13.71
CA ARG A 51 -4.68 3.76 12.83
C ARG A 51 -4.39 5.11 13.45
N ILE A 52 -4.85 5.30 14.69
CA ILE A 52 -4.62 6.56 15.41
C ILE A 52 -3.12 6.75 15.67
N ILE A 53 -2.43 5.71 16.15
CA ILE A 53 -1.00 5.78 16.49
C ILE A 53 -0.17 6.18 15.27
N TYR A 54 -0.34 5.49 14.13
CA TYR A 54 0.45 5.82 12.94
C TYR A 54 0.08 7.21 12.40
N ASN A 55 -1.19 7.61 12.43
CA ASN A 55 -1.64 8.89 11.87
C ASN A 55 -1.07 10.09 12.65
N VAL A 56 -1.08 9.99 13.99
CA VAL A 56 -0.45 10.97 14.87
C VAL A 56 1.06 10.99 14.62
N GLY A 57 1.69 9.82 14.57
CA GLY A 57 3.13 9.70 14.33
C GLY A 57 3.57 10.34 13.01
N TYR A 58 2.88 10.07 11.90
CA TYR A 58 3.18 10.65 10.60
C TYR A 58 2.94 12.17 10.59
N SER A 59 1.88 12.66 11.22
CA SER A 59 1.58 14.08 11.30
C SER A 59 2.65 14.85 12.09
N THR A 60 3.05 14.35 13.26
CA THR A 60 4.12 14.95 14.07
C THR A 60 5.47 14.92 13.35
N SER A 61 5.79 13.80 12.69
CA SER A 61 7.03 13.65 11.92
C SER A 61 7.07 14.61 10.73
N LEU A 62 5.96 14.77 10.03
CA LEU A 62 5.85 15.72 8.93
C LEU A 62 6.12 17.16 9.41
N PHE A 63 5.50 17.56 10.51
CA PHE A 63 5.70 18.90 11.07
C PHE A 63 7.17 19.15 11.46
N SER A 64 7.81 18.21 12.15
CA SER A 64 9.21 18.36 12.55
C SER A 64 10.17 18.41 11.35
N LEU A 65 9.92 17.60 10.32
CA LEU A 65 10.72 17.59 9.09
C LEU A 65 10.58 18.87 8.28
N LEU A 66 9.36 19.44 8.21
CA LEU A 66 9.14 20.73 7.54
C LEU A 66 9.94 21.85 8.23
N VAL A 67 9.92 21.89 9.55
CA VAL A 67 10.74 22.84 10.33
C VAL A 67 12.23 22.62 10.07
N ALA A 68 12.69 21.36 10.05
CA ALA A 68 14.10 21.04 9.78
C ALA A 68 14.56 21.51 8.40
N ILE A 69 13.77 21.24 7.34
CA ILE A 69 14.07 21.71 5.98
C ILE A 69 14.06 23.24 5.93
N PHE A 70 13.07 23.88 6.55
CA PHE A 70 12.98 25.33 6.57
C PHE A 70 14.25 25.97 7.16
N ILE A 71 14.73 25.46 8.30
CA ILE A 71 15.97 25.92 8.95
C ILE A 71 17.17 25.71 8.01
N MET A 72 17.32 24.54 7.41
CA MET A 72 18.47 24.23 6.55
C MET A 72 18.49 25.04 5.24
N ILE A 73 17.33 25.36 4.67
CA ILE A 73 17.23 26.21 3.47
C ILE A 73 17.46 27.69 3.84
N TYR A 74 16.94 28.15 4.98
CA TYR A 74 17.06 29.54 5.43
C TYR A 74 18.52 29.92 5.69
N PHE A 75 19.28 29.07 6.40
CA PHE A 75 20.69 29.32 6.68
C PHE A 75 21.58 28.87 5.53
N ARG A 76 21.83 29.77 4.56
CA ARG A 76 22.75 29.52 3.42
C ARG A 76 24.13 29.01 3.84
N LYS A 77 24.61 29.35 5.03
CA LYS A 77 25.89 28.89 5.59
C LYS A 77 25.92 27.38 5.90
N LEU A 78 24.75 26.74 6.03
CA LEU A 78 24.60 25.30 6.19
C LEU A 78 24.52 24.55 4.84
N HIS A 79 24.58 25.23 3.69
CA HIS A 79 24.51 24.55 2.40
C HIS A 79 25.87 23.91 2.06
N ASN A 80 25.98 22.62 2.37
CA ASN A 80 27.11 21.77 2.02
C ASN A 80 26.60 20.48 1.38
N HIS A 81 27.44 19.76 0.64
CA HIS A 81 27.14 18.49 -0.02
C HIS A 81 26.44 17.49 0.90
N ARG A 82 26.92 17.35 2.14
CA ARG A 82 26.30 16.52 3.17
C ARG A 82 24.88 16.98 3.51
N ASN A 83 24.70 18.27 3.76
CA ASN A 83 23.39 18.83 4.13
C ASN A 83 22.41 18.80 2.95
N THR A 84 22.88 18.86 1.71
CA THR A 84 22.05 18.65 0.52
C THR A 84 21.54 17.20 0.43
N ILE A 85 22.33 16.20 0.80
CA ILE A 85 21.86 14.80 0.87
C ILE A 85 20.81 14.64 1.98
N HIS A 86 21.07 15.17 3.17
CA HIS A 86 20.06 15.16 4.26
C HIS A 86 18.77 15.89 3.87
N ASN A 87 18.86 17.02 3.14
CA ASN A 87 17.69 17.71 2.63
C ASN A 87 16.86 16.81 1.70
N ASN A 88 17.49 16.14 0.74
CA ASN A 88 16.77 15.24 -0.17
C ASN A 88 16.16 14.04 0.56
N LEU A 89 16.85 13.48 1.56
CA LEU A 89 16.31 12.45 2.44
C LEU A 89 15.06 12.96 3.18
N PHE A 90 15.11 14.15 3.77
CA PHE A 90 13.95 14.72 4.46
C PHE A 90 12.79 15.00 3.51
N ILE A 91 13.07 15.45 2.28
CA ILE A 91 12.04 15.58 1.23
C ILE A 91 11.39 14.23 0.94
N SER A 92 12.16 13.15 0.86
CA SER A 92 11.62 11.79 0.66
C SER A 92 10.70 11.35 1.81
N PHE A 93 11.05 11.70 3.06
CA PHE A 93 10.22 11.39 4.22
C PHE A 93 8.94 12.23 4.26
N ILE A 94 9.02 13.51 3.89
CA ILE A 94 7.83 14.38 3.77
C ILE A 94 6.90 13.82 2.70
N LEU A 95 7.43 13.48 1.51
CA LEU A 95 6.64 12.89 0.43
C LEU A 95 5.98 11.57 0.87
N ARG A 96 6.68 10.73 1.63
CA ARG A 96 6.11 9.51 2.21
C ARG A 96 5.01 9.79 3.22
N ALA A 97 5.25 10.71 4.14
CA ALA A 97 4.28 11.06 5.17
C ALA A 97 3.02 11.70 4.56
N THR A 98 3.16 12.64 3.61
CA THR A 98 2.01 13.25 2.93
C THR A 98 1.19 12.22 2.18
N VAL A 99 1.83 11.32 1.44
CA VAL A 99 1.11 10.31 0.64
C VAL A 99 0.41 9.27 1.50
N CYS A 100 1.02 8.86 2.63
CA CYS A 100 0.33 8.03 3.63
C CYS A 100 -0.90 8.76 4.20
N LEU A 101 -0.75 10.00 4.65
CA LEU A 101 -1.87 10.79 5.19
C LEU A 101 -2.97 11.02 4.15
N LEU A 102 -2.62 11.28 2.89
CA LEU A 102 -3.59 11.40 1.80
C LEU A 102 -4.32 10.08 1.58
N ARG A 103 -3.61 8.95 1.61
CA ARG A 103 -4.22 7.62 1.50
C ARG A 103 -5.25 7.41 2.61
N ASP A 104 -4.88 7.72 3.84
CA ASP A 104 -5.74 7.47 5.00
C ASP A 104 -6.96 8.39 5.10
N ASN A 105 -6.85 9.62 4.59
CA ASN A 105 -7.95 10.59 4.65
C ASN A 105 -8.84 10.56 3.42
N LEU A 106 -8.28 10.33 2.22
CA LEU A 106 -9.04 10.37 0.97
C LEU A 106 -9.67 9.04 0.58
N PHE A 107 -9.13 7.91 1.06
CA PHE A 107 -9.65 6.59 0.70
C PHE A 107 -10.66 6.11 1.74
N ILE A 108 -11.89 5.88 1.29
CA ILE A 108 -12.92 5.27 2.12
C ILE A 108 -12.53 3.80 2.35
N GLN A 109 -12.53 3.37 3.62
CA GLN A 109 -12.09 2.05 4.08
C GLN A 109 -10.67 1.64 3.63
N GLY A 110 -9.84 2.59 3.16
CA GLY A 110 -8.48 2.31 2.69
C GLY A 110 -8.42 1.54 1.36
N VAL A 111 -9.51 1.53 0.59
CA VAL A 111 -9.64 0.74 -0.65
C VAL A 111 -9.70 1.54 -1.94
N ALA A 112 -10.51 2.60 -2.01
CA ALA A 112 -10.63 3.46 -3.18
C ALA A 112 -11.16 4.87 -2.82
N PHE A 113 -11.14 5.78 -3.78
CA PHE A 113 -11.80 7.09 -3.66
C PHE A 113 -13.32 6.92 -3.57
N GLU A 114 -13.99 7.85 -2.89
CA GLU A 114 -15.46 7.87 -2.78
C GLU A 114 -16.15 7.87 -4.15
N SER A 115 -15.58 8.59 -5.13
CA SER A 115 -16.08 8.66 -6.50
C SER A 115 -15.99 7.35 -7.27
N ASP A 116 -15.13 6.43 -6.83
CA ASP A 116 -14.91 5.13 -7.47
C ASP A 116 -15.78 4.02 -6.86
N LEU A 117 -16.46 4.29 -5.74
CA LEU A 117 -17.27 3.34 -4.98
C LEU A 117 -18.75 3.68 -5.08
N VAL A 118 -19.57 2.68 -5.40
CA VAL A 118 -21.03 2.78 -5.31
C VAL A 118 -21.47 2.05 -4.05
N LYS A 119 -22.25 2.74 -3.22
CA LYS A 119 -22.87 2.15 -2.03
C LYS A 119 -24.14 1.43 -2.46
N ASN A 120 -24.22 0.13 -2.20
CA ASN A 120 -25.43 -0.65 -2.43
C ASN A 120 -26.46 -0.40 -1.32
N GLU A 121 -27.73 -0.78 -1.55
CA GLU A 121 -28.82 -0.67 -0.57
C GLU A 121 -28.52 -1.43 0.74
N ASP A 122 -27.73 -2.51 0.65
CA ASP A 122 -27.24 -3.30 1.80
C ASP A 122 -26.09 -2.63 2.59
N GLY A 123 -25.65 -1.43 2.19
CA GLY A 123 -24.58 -0.68 2.85
C GLY A 123 -23.16 -1.12 2.49
N HIS A 124 -22.99 -2.12 1.61
CA HIS A 124 -21.70 -2.55 1.08
C HIS A 124 -21.22 -1.66 -0.08
N PHE A 125 -19.92 -1.38 -0.13
CA PHE A 125 -19.28 -0.61 -1.20
C PHE A 125 -18.74 -1.54 -2.28
N TYR A 126 -19.08 -1.27 -3.55
CA TYR A 126 -18.55 -1.99 -4.70
C TYR A 126 -17.89 -1.01 -5.67
N PHE A 127 -16.89 -1.49 -6.42
CA PHE A 127 -16.24 -0.69 -7.44
C PHE A 127 -17.17 -0.44 -8.62
N ASN A 128 -17.21 0.81 -9.10
CA ASN A 128 -18.00 1.15 -10.27
C ASN A 128 -17.31 0.68 -11.56
N GLU A 129 -17.76 -0.43 -12.14
CA GLU A 129 -17.21 -0.99 -13.39
C GLU A 129 -17.36 -0.06 -14.61
N ASN A 130 -18.26 0.94 -14.55
CA ASN A 130 -18.49 1.87 -15.65
C ASN A 130 -17.49 3.04 -15.69
N ILE A 131 -16.67 3.23 -14.65
CA ILE A 131 -15.72 4.36 -14.56
C ILE A 131 -14.29 3.86 -14.74
N THR A 132 -13.49 4.60 -15.51
CA THR A 132 -12.06 4.37 -15.57
C THR A 132 -11.41 4.83 -14.25
N HIS A 133 -11.03 3.90 -13.39
CA HIS A 133 -10.35 4.16 -12.10
C HIS A 133 -8.89 4.65 -12.24
N TRP A 134 -8.63 5.56 -13.19
CA TRP A 134 -7.28 6.05 -13.50
C TRP A 134 -6.69 6.87 -12.34
N GLN A 135 -7.52 7.61 -11.60
CA GLN A 135 -7.09 8.41 -10.45
C GLN A 135 -6.55 7.52 -9.33
N CYS A 136 -7.26 6.44 -9.02
CA CYS A 136 -6.84 5.46 -8.02
C CYS A 136 -5.54 4.76 -8.43
N LYS A 137 -5.42 4.36 -9.71
CA LYS A 137 -4.17 3.76 -10.24
C LYS A 137 -2.98 4.70 -10.15
N LEU A 138 -3.15 5.96 -10.53
CA LEU A 138 -2.11 6.98 -10.45
C LEU A 138 -1.70 7.23 -8.99
N PHE A 139 -2.67 7.37 -8.10
CA PHE A 139 -2.40 7.57 -6.67
C PHE A 139 -1.58 6.42 -6.08
N TYR A 140 -1.96 5.17 -6.33
CA TYR A 140 -1.22 4.01 -5.84
C TYR A 140 0.18 3.91 -6.46
N THR A 141 0.32 4.26 -7.74
CA THR A 141 1.64 4.36 -8.38
C THR A 141 2.53 5.39 -7.66
N PHE A 142 1.97 6.55 -7.34
CA PHE A 142 2.68 7.59 -6.59
C PHE A 142 3.00 7.17 -5.15
N PHE A 143 2.09 6.46 -4.49
CA PHE A 143 2.31 5.86 -3.16
C PHE A 143 3.51 4.92 -3.18
N TYR A 144 3.59 4.02 -4.15
CA TYR A 144 4.72 3.09 -4.28
C TYR A 144 6.02 3.78 -4.67
N TYR A 145 5.96 4.77 -5.56
CA TYR A 145 7.11 5.61 -5.88
C TYR A 145 7.68 6.27 -4.62
N SER A 146 6.82 6.89 -3.80
CA SER A 146 7.22 7.53 -2.56
C SER A 146 7.90 6.58 -1.58
N LEU A 147 7.39 5.36 -1.46
CA LEU A 147 7.93 4.35 -0.59
C LEU A 147 9.35 3.95 -1.03
N LEU A 148 9.51 3.63 -2.32
CA LEU A 148 10.81 3.26 -2.90
C LEU A 148 11.80 4.42 -2.82
N ALA A 149 11.38 5.64 -3.13
CA ALA A 149 12.22 6.84 -3.01
C ALA A 149 12.74 7.04 -1.60
N ASN A 150 11.91 6.80 -0.57
CA ASN A 150 12.38 6.91 0.80
C ASN A 150 13.47 5.87 1.13
N TYR A 151 13.30 4.60 0.71
CA TYR A 151 14.30 3.57 0.92
C TYR A 151 15.60 3.85 0.13
N THR A 152 15.52 4.28 -1.12
CA THR A 152 16.72 4.60 -1.92
C THR A 152 17.48 5.79 -1.35
N TRP A 153 16.79 6.80 -0.80
CA TRP A 153 17.45 7.93 -0.15
C TRP A 153 18.17 7.55 1.15
N ILE A 154 17.60 6.64 1.95
CA ILE A 154 18.28 6.06 3.13
C ILE A 154 19.54 5.30 2.68
N LEU A 155 19.44 4.50 1.61
CA LEU A 155 20.58 3.77 1.04
C LEU A 155 21.67 4.73 0.52
N VAL A 156 21.29 5.79 -0.19
CA VAL A 156 22.22 6.81 -0.71
C VAL A 156 22.97 7.51 0.42
N GLU A 157 22.28 7.87 1.51
CA GLU A 157 22.93 8.45 2.68
C GLU A 157 23.94 7.48 3.31
N GLY A 158 23.56 6.22 3.48
CA GLY A 158 24.45 5.17 3.99
C GLY A 158 25.68 4.96 3.11
N LEU A 159 25.48 4.86 1.79
CA LEU A 159 26.56 4.74 0.80
C LEU A 159 27.45 5.98 0.78
N TYR A 160 26.89 7.18 0.94
CA TYR A 160 27.65 8.43 0.99
C TYR A 160 28.56 8.48 2.22
N ILE A 161 28.04 8.11 3.39
CA ILE A 161 28.84 8.04 4.63
C ILE A 161 29.94 6.98 4.49
N HIS A 162 29.61 5.80 3.97
CA HIS A 162 30.60 4.74 3.74
C HIS A 162 31.68 5.17 2.73
N ALA A 163 31.30 5.82 1.64
CA ALA A 163 32.23 6.38 0.66
C ALA A 163 33.14 7.45 1.30
N LEU A 164 32.59 8.30 2.16
CA LEU A 164 33.36 9.32 2.86
C LEU A 164 34.37 8.71 3.84
N LEU A 165 34.02 7.64 4.55
CA LEU A 165 34.93 7.00 5.51
C LEU A 165 36.03 6.18 4.82
N PHE A 166 35.69 5.39 3.81
CA PHE A 166 36.63 4.46 3.18
C PHE A 166 37.32 5.01 1.93
N TRP A 167 36.60 5.76 1.10
CA TRP A 167 37.05 6.15 -0.24
C TRP A 167 37.53 7.60 -0.35
N SER A 168 37.13 8.48 0.58
CA SER A 168 37.61 9.87 0.64
C SER A 168 39.14 9.97 0.78
N VAL A 169 39.81 8.92 1.26
CA VAL A 169 41.27 8.86 1.36
C VAL A 169 41.93 8.62 -0.01
N PHE A 170 41.20 8.03 -0.98
CA PHE A 170 41.77 7.53 -2.23
C PHE A 170 41.34 8.28 -3.50
N ASN A 171 40.22 9.00 -3.53
CA ASN A 171 39.74 9.67 -4.75
C ASN A 171 39.20 11.09 -4.53
N LYS A 172 39.87 12.09 -5.13
CA LYS A 172 39.54 13.52 -5.03
C LYS A 172 38.41 14.01 -5.96
N LYS A 173 37.84 13.16 -6.84
CA LYS A 173 36.80 13.55 -7.81
C LYS A 173 35.63 12.56 -7.84
N HIS A 174 34.77 12.60 -6.81
CA HIS A 174 33.46 11.94 -6.89
C HIS A 174 32.41 12.92 -7.42
N ASN A 175 31.69 12.55 -8.48
CA ASN A 175 30.60 13.34 -9.04
C ASN A 175 29.39 13.31 -8.09
N PHE A 176 29.27 14.31 -7.22
CA PHE A 176 28.16 14.48 -6.29
C PHE A 176 26.78 14.36 -6.95
N TYR A 177 26.61 14.96 -8.13
CA TYR A 177 25.37 14.90 -8.89
C TYR A 177 24.95 13.47 -9.27
N CYS A 178 25.89 12.53 -9.39
CA CYS A 178 25.57 11.12 -9.66
C CYS A 178 24.77 10.50 -8.51
N TYR A 179 25.09 10.82 -7.25
CA TYR A 179 24.36 10.33 -6.08
C TYR A 179 22.92 10.85 -6.04
N ILE A 180 22.73 12.13 -6.39
CA ILE A 180 21.38 12.73 -6.45
C ILE A 180 20.54 12.07 -7.55
N SER A 181 21.12 11.92 -8.75
CA SER A 181 20.44 11.24 -9.85
C SER A 181 20.10 9.79 -9.49
N PHE A 182 21.02 9.07 -8.86
CA PHE A 182 20.77 7.70 -8.41
C PHE A 182 19.63 7.61 -7.39
N GLY A 183 19.59 8.51 -6.40
CA GLY A 183 18.53 8.54 -5.38
C GLY A 183 17.12 8.69 -5.94
N TRP A 184 16.94 9.54 -6.95
CA TRP A 184 15.63 9.78 -7.58
C TRP A 184 15.30 8.85 -8.75
N LEU A 185 16.29 8.37 -9.51
CA LEU A 185 16.10 7.52 -10.69
C LEU A 185 15.95 6.04 -10.33
N SER A 186 16.68 5.56 -9.32
CA SER A 186 16.61 4.17 -8.87
C SER A 186 15.19 3.69 -8.54
N PRO A 187 14.34 4.46 -7.83
CA PRO A 187 12.94 4.09 -7.60
C PRO A 187 12.14 3.83 -8.89
N PHE A 188 12.36 4.63 -9.93
CA PHE A 188 11.68 4.43 -11.21
C PHE A 188 12.10 3.14 -11.90
N PHE A 189 13.38 2.79 -11.81
CA PHE A 189 13.91 1.56 -12.41
C PHE A 189 13.22 0.30 -11.86
N PHE A 190 12.91 0.27 -10.56
CA PHE A 190 12.16 -0.84 -9.95
C PHE A 190 10.65 -0.74 -10.17
N LEU A 191 10.11 0.48 -10.17
CA LEU A 191 8.67 0.71 -10.30
C LEU A 191 8.13 0.45 -11.71
N VAL A 192 8.87 0.81 -12.76
CA VAL A 192 8.41 0.69 -14.16
C VAL A 192 8.10 -0.77 -14.55
N PRO A 193 8.97 -1.77 -14.31
CA PRO A 193 8.63 -3.17 -14.58
C PRO A 193 7.37 -3.63 -13.85
N TRP A 194 7.18 -3.19 -12.60
CA TRP A 194 5.99 -3.51 -11.82
C TRP A 194 4.72 -2.91 -12.45
N ILE A 195 4.78 -1.65 -12.87
CA ILE A 195 3.68 -0.99 -13.60
C ILE A 195 3.32 -1.76 -14.87
N ILE A 196 4.33 -2.17 -15.66
CA ILE A 196 4.12 -2.91 -16.91
C ILE A 196 3.40 -4.24 -16.63
N VAL A 197 3.89 -5.03 -15.66
CA VAL A 197 3.25 -6.29 -15.27
C VAL A 197 1.81 -6.05 -14.83
N ARG A 198 1.54 -5.00 -14.05
CA ARG A 198 0.18 -4.67 -13.58
C ARG A 198 -0.75 -4.26 -14.72
N ILE A 199 -0.27 -3.51 -15.70
CA ILE A 199 -1.06 -3.13 -16.88
C ILE A 199 -1.38 -4.35 -17.76
N VAL A 200 -0.44 -5.29 -17.91
CA VAL A 200 -0.61 -6.44 -18.81
C VAL A 200 -1.49 -7.53 -18.19
N TYR A 201 -1.28 -7.86 -16.91
CA TYR A 201 -1.90 -9.03 -16.28
C TYR A 201 -3.04 -8.69 -15.31
N GLU A 202 -3.05 -7.49 -14.71
CA GLU A 202 -3.93 -7.14 -13.58
C GLU A 202 -4.54 -5.73 -13.69
N ASN A 203 -5.07 -5.36 -14.87
CA ASN A 203 -5.59 -4.01 -15.14
C ASN A 203 -7.04 -3.76 -14.66
N TYR A 204 -7.51 -4.49 -13.68
CA TYR A 204 -8.87 -4.39 -13.14
C TYR A 204 -8.90 -3.54 -11.85
N PHE A 205 -9.98 -2.75 -11.68
CA PHE A 205 -10.22 -1.90 -10.52
C PHE A 205 -9.06 -0.96 -10.17
N CYS A 206 -8.92 -0.64 -8.88
CA CYS A 206 -7.78 0.07 -8.35
C CYS A 206 -6.64 -0.89 -8.00
N TRP A 207 -5.39 -0.46 -8.17
CA TRP A 207 -4.19 -1.25 -7.87
C TRP A 207 -3.92 -1.50 -6.37
N ASN A 208 -4.95 -1.45 -5.53
CA ASN A 208 -4.89 -1.80 -4.11
C ASN A 208 -5.17 -3.29 -3.83
N THR A 209 -5.80 -4.01 -4.77
CA THR A 209 -6.10 -5.43 -4.61
C THR A 209 -4.96 -6.30 -5.15
N HIS A 210 -4.66 -7.37 -4.42
CA HIS A 210 -3.69 -8.40 -4.79
C HIS A 210 -4.44 -9.75 -4.95
N PRO A 211 -5.17 -9.96 -6.04
CA PRO A 211 -5.95 -11.18 -6.22
C PRO A 211 -5.10 -12.42 -6.54
N THR A 212 -3.83 -12.26 -6.89
CA THR A 212 -2.94 -13.39 -7.23
C THR A 212 -1.62 -13.40 -6.44
N SER A 213 -0.90 -14.52 -6.51
CA SER A 213 0.43 -14.80 -5.92
C SER A 213 1.57 -13.86 -6.39
N SER A 214 1.26 -12.74 -7.07
CA SER A 214 2.23 -11.78 -7.60
C SER A 214 2.73 -10.76 -6.57
N TYR A 215 2.32 -10.87 -5.30
CA TYR A 215 2.76 -10.00 -4.19
C TYR A 215 4.28 -10.05 -3.95
N TRP A 216 4.94 -11.14 -4.36
CA TRP A 216 6.38 -11.34 -4.19
C TRP A 216 7.22 -10.33 -4.95
N ILE A 217 6.78 -9.89 -6.13
CA ILE A 217 7.53 -8.94 -6.98
C ILE A 217 7.65 -7.57 -6.28
N PHE A 218 6.59 -7.16 -5.59
CA PHE A 218 6.61 -5.92 -4.81
C PHE A 218 7.46 -6.06 -3.54
N ARG A 219 7.31 -7.18 -2.84
CA ARG A 219 8.06 -7.45 -1.60
C ARG A 219 9.56 -7.63 -1.86
N SER A 220 9.94 -8.19 -3.01
CA SER A 220 11.34 -8.38 -3.39
C SER A 220 12.05 -7.06 -3.70
N ALA A 221 11.38 -6.12 -4.38
CA ALA A 221 11.95 -4.79 -4.65
C ALA A 221 12.23 -4.00 -3.35
N ILE A 222 11.33 -4.09 -2.36
CA ILE A 222 11.56 -3.49 -1.04
C ILE A 222 12.70 -4.20 -0.31
N MET A 223 12.70 -5.54 -0.28
CA MET A 223 13.74 -6.31 0.42
C MET A 223 15.14 -6.08 -0.19
N ALA A 224 15.25 -5.98 -1.51
CA ALA A 224 16.51 -5.68 -2.19
C ALA A 224 17.06 -4.28 -1.92
N SER A 225 16.22 -3.35 -1.44
CA SER A 225 16.66 -2.01 -1.01
C SER A 225 17.09 -1.95 0.46
N ILE A 226 16.70 -2.94 1.26
CA ILE A 226 16.97 -3.02 2.70
C ILE A 226 18.20 -3.91 2.98
N ILE A 227 18.45 -4.92 2.14
CA ILE A 227 19.61 -5.83 2.17
C ILE A 227 20.79 -5.18 1.45
#